data_AF-A0A2V1E3S2-F1
#
_entry.id   AF-A0A2V1E3S2-F1
#
_cell.length_a   1.000
_cell.length_b   1.000
_cell.length_c   1.000
_cell.angle_alpha   90.00
_cell.angle_beta   90.00
_cell.angle_gamma   90.00
#
_symmetry.space_group_name_H-M   'P 1'
#
loop_
_entity.id
_entity.type
_entity.pdbx_description
1 polymer ?
#
loop_
_entity_poly.entity_id
_entity_poly.type
_entity_poly.pdbx_seq_one_letter_code
_entity_poly.pdbx_strand_id
1 'polypeptide(L)'
;MMLLDLPAEILFQIFEFVGSAYFRSSWKHLAICKEWSNYAIVACYRDFYVTPKKLARLRHIDSRYTWEGLFRIRNNAKSLEVELNEEDGDQLKILYSQGHGGGRFTRYQRRHDWAVRTDSHLSRLASVVGQSRKLRTLRILATPSSRFIYYHGESEYYDFLFPNTLKSFLLSANHLTTLDLDLSESELVYLVNAPRRLDDYHICSRIAELLTTLEKLRLRMRSICPELLRVPPHKTGLRLREVLINLSLRTHQPLMLVLLTASHACHCKHFPRTGNRLLKEDMEKQAQELVTHMAAPKMVRILSHETPASKMRAFDAMTGKYIMLGEDTECQGWDEPGEVIEKGSSN
;
A
#
# COMPACT_ATOMS: atom_id res chain seq x y z
N MET A 1 -24.99 -30.01 23.90
CA MET A 1 -25.01 -28.57 23.63
C MET A 1 -24.64 -28.38 22.18
N MET A 2 -25.52 -27.81 21.37
CA MET A 2 -25.20 -27.50 19.98
C MET A 2 -24.34 -26.24 19.91
N LEU A 3 -23.54 -26.13 18.86
CA LEU A 3 -22.62 -25.00 18.69
C LEU A 3 -23.36 -23.64 18.66
N LEU A 4 -24.60 -23.61 18.15
CA LEU A 4 -25.44 -22.40 18.10
C LEU A 4 -26.12 -22.06 19.43
N ASP A 5 -26.04 -22.93 20.44
CA ASP A 5 -26.55 -22.64 21.79
C ASP A 5 -25.56 -21.78 22.60
N LEU A 6 -24.38 -21.47 22.04
CA LEU A 6 -23.39 -20.63 22.68
C LEU A 6 -23.80 -19.15 22.62
N PRO A 7 -23.38 -18.33 23.61
CA PRO A 7 -23.56 -16.88 23.54
C PRO A 7 -22.97 -16.29 22.26
N ALA A 8 -23.62 -15.24 21.73
CA ALA A 8 -23.24 -14.58 20.48
C ALA A 8 -21.76 -14.12 20.48
N GLU A 9 -21.25 -13.69 21.63
CA GLU A 9 -19.85 -13.26 21.82
C GLU A 9 -18.87 -14.41 21.55
N ILE A 10 -19.20 -15.61 22.03
CA ILE A 10 -18.37 -16.81 21.83
C ILE A 10 -18.44 -17.23 20.36
N LEU A 11 -19.62 -17.20 19.75
CA LEU A 11 -19.78 -17.44 18.32
C LEU A 11 -18.97 -16.45 17.49
N PHE A 12 -19.02 -15.15 17.79
CA PHE A 12 -18.19 -14.16 17.10
C PHE A 12 -16.70 -14.46 17.27
N GLN A 13 -16.23 -14.82 18.46
CA GLN A 13 -14.82 -15.18 18.68
C GLN A 13 -14.40 -16.41 17.87
N ILE A 14 -15.22 -17.46 17.85
CA ILE A 14 -14.96 -18.67 17.05
C ILE A 14 -14.86 -18.31 15.56
N PHE A 15 -15.79 -17.51 15.05
CA PHE A 15 -15.83 -17.14 13.64
C PHE A 15 -14.70 -16.17 13.27
N GLU A 16 -14.34 -15.29 14.19
CA GLU A 16 -13.17 -14.43 14.08
C GLU A 16 -11.88 -15.26 14.01
N PHE A 17 -11.77 -16.35 14.78
CA PHE A 17 -10.63 -17.27 14.75
C PHE A 17 -10.57 -18.09 13.46
N VAL A 18 -11.72 -18.56 12.96
CA VAL A 18 -11.83 -19.25 11.66
C VAL A 18 -11.40 -18.33 10.51
N GLY A 19 -11.74 -17.05 10.60
CA GLY A 19 -11.20 -16.01 9.74
C GLY A 19 -11.91 -15.83 8.39
N SER A 20 -11.74 -14.63 7.82
CA SER A 20 -12.42 -14.20 6.58
C SER A 20 -12.09 -15.08 5.37
N ALA A 21 -10.89 -15.68 5.31
CA ALA A 21 -10.45 -16.51 4.18
C ALA A 21 -11.26 -17.81 4.07
N TYR A 22 -11.53 -18.48 5.20
CA TYR A 22 -12.31 -19.71 5.22
C TYR A 22 -13.72 -19.51 4.69
N PHE A 23 -14.43 -18.47 5.14
CA PHE A 23 -15.79 -18.18 4.67
C PHE A 23 -15.85 -17.74 3.21
N ARG A 24 -14.79 -17.10 2.69
CA ARG A 24 -14.70 -16.71 1.27
C ARG A 24 -14.35 -17.86 0.34
N SER A 25 -13.76 -18.94 0.86
CA SER A 25 -13.36 -20.11 0.05
C SER A 25 -14.56 -20.86 -0.54
N SER A 26 -15.72 -20.84 0.13
CA SER A 26 -16.92 -21.54 -0.32
C SER A 26 -18.18 -20.90 0.23
N TRP A 27 -19.15 -20.60 -0.64
CA TRP A 27 -20.46 -20.07 -0.23
C TRP A 27 -21.22 -21.03 0.69
N LYS A 28 -20.92 -22.33 0.63
CA LYS A 28 -21.54 -23.35 1.50
C LYS A 28 -21.24 -23.08 2.99
N HIS A 29 -20.09 -22.48 3.30
CA HIS A 29 -19.74 -22.08 4.66
C HIS A 29 -20.62 -20.95 5.20
N LEU A 30 -21.37 -20.24 4.35
CA LEU A 30 -22.32 -19.19 4.75
C LEU A 30 -23.76 -19.68 4.81
N ALA A 31 -24.05 -20.88 4.29
CA ALA A 31 -25.40 -21.37 4.01
C ALA A 31 -25.82 -22.57 4.89
N ILE A 32 -25.21 -22.75 6.07
CA ILE A 32 -25.54 -23.85 6.99
C ILE A 32 -26.94 -23.67 7.57
N CYS A 33 -27.19 -22.54 8.22
CA CYS A 33 -28.52 -22.13 8.68
C CYS A 33 -28.59 -20.59 8.77
N LYS A 34 -29.80 -20.04 9.03
CA LYS A 34 -30.01 -18.59 9.11
C LYS A 34 -29.15 -17.92 10.17
N GLU A 35 -29.10 -18.51 11.36
CA GLU A 35 -28.35 -17.96 12.48
C GLU A 35 -26.84 -18.00 12.22
N TRP A 36 -26.33 -19.15 11.77
CA TRP A 36 -24.94 -19.30 11.34
C TRP A 36 -24.55 -18.26 10.29
N SER A 37 -25.41 -18.06 9.28
CA SER A 37 -25.18 -17.10 8.20
C SER A 37 -24.97 -15.69 8.73
N ASN A 38 -25.76 -15.25 9.71
CA ASN A 38 -25.64 -13.90 10.30
C ASN A 38 -24.24 -13.65 10.90
N TYR A 39 -23.69 -14.62 11.62
CA TYR A 39 -22.33 -14.53 12.19
C TYR A 39 -21.24 -14.71 11.12
N ALA A 40 -21.43 -15.69 10.21
CA ALA A 40 -20.52 -16.00 9.11
C ALA A 40 -20.28 -14.82 8.19
N ILE A 41 -21.35 -14.07 7.87
CA ILE A 41 -21.28 -12.90 7.01
C ILE A 41 -20.41 -11.82 7.66
N VAL A 42 -20.60 -11.54 8.96
CA VAL A 42 -19.80 -10.53 9.65
C VAL A 42 -18.31 -10.88 9.61
N ALA A 43 -17.97 -12.15 9.90
CA ALA A 43 -16.60 -12.63 9.82
C ALA A 43 -16.06 -12.62 8.38
N CYS A 44 -16.85 -13.02 7.40
CA CYS A 44 -16.47 -13.06 5.98
C CYS A 44 -16.04 -11.69 5.42
N TYR A 45 -16.72 -10.62 5.85
CA TYR A 45 -16.45 -9.25 5.40
C TYR A 45 -15.51 -8.46 6.34
N ARG A 46 -14.95 -9.08 7.38
CA ARG A 46 -14.04 -8.43 8.32
C ARG A 46 -12.73 -8.01 7.64
N ASP A 47 -12.13 -8.90 6.87
CA ASP A 47 -10.89 -8.63 6.13
C ASP A 47 -11.18 -8.67 4.63
N PHE A 48 -11.34 -7.48 4.06
CA PHE A 48 -11.70 -7.34 2.66
C PHE A 48 -10.44 -7.23 1.80
N TYR A 49 -10.28 -8.16 0.86
CA TYR A 49 -9.14 -8.22 -0.04
C TYR A 49 -9.60 -8.08 -1.49
N VAL A 50 -9.01 -7.12 -2.17
CA VAL A 50 -9.48 -6.57 -3.44
C VAL A 50 -8.37 -6.64 -4.48
N THR A 51 -8.64 -7.33 -5.58
CA THR A 51 -7.77 -7.37 -6.77
C THR A 51 -8.43 -6.59 -7.91
N PRO A 52 -7.73 -6.31 -9.02
CA PRO A 52 -8.33 -5.60 -10.15
C PRO A 52 -9.53 -6.36 -10.73
N LYS A 53 -9.49 -7.70 -10.78
CA LYS A 53 -10.65 -8.52 -11.18
C LYS A 53 -11.85 -8.31 -10.25
N LYS A 54 -11.64 -8.23 -8.94
CA LYS A 54 -12.73 -7.98 -7.98
C LYS A 54 -13.26 -6.55 -8.10
N LEU A 55 -12.39 -5.55 -8.28
CA LEU A 55 -12.79 -4.16 -8.55
C LEU A 55 -13.64 -4.06 -9.81
N ALA A 56 -13.24 -4.73 -10.89
CA ALA A 56 -14.01 -4.73 -12.13
C ALA A 56 -15.40 -5.38 -11.96
N ARG A 57 -15.57 -6.36 -11.06
CA ARG A 57 -16.89 -6.91 -10.72
C ARG A 57 -17.76 -5.93 -9.93
N LEU A 58 -17.15 -4.98 -9.22
CA LEU A 58 -17.86 -3.84 -8.63
C LEU A 58 -18.30 -2.82 -9.68
N ARG A 59 -18.13 -3.07 -10.98
CA ARG A 59 -18.63 -2.16 -12.03
C ARG A 59 -20.15 -2.09 -12.08
N HIS A 60 -20.84 -3.15 -11.65
CA HIS A 60 -22.30 -3.23 -11.60
C HIS A 60 -22.86 -2.81 -10.24
N ILE A 61 -22.32 -1.77 -9.59
CA ILE A 61 -22.75 -1.31 -8.24
C ILE A 61 -24.24 -0.97 -8.15
N ASP A 62 -24.87 -0.60 -9.26
CA ASP A 62 -26.32 -0.33 -9.31
C ASP A 62 -27.15 -1.61 -9.21
N SER A 63 -26.52 -2.78 -9.29
CA SER A 63 -27.20 -4.03 -8.96
C SER A 63 -27.42 -4.12 -7.44
N ARG A 64 -28.62 -4.53 -7.04
CA ARG A 64 -28.96 -4.71 -5.61
C ARG A 64 -27.95 -5.59 -4.85
N TYR A 65 -27.39 -6.61 -5.52
CA TYR A 65 -26.44 -7.57 -4.94
C TYR A 65 -25.07 -6.96 -4.61
N THR A 66 -24.55 -6.10 -5.48
CA THR A 66 -23.26 -5.40 -5.26
C THR A 66 -23.40 -4.33 -4.19
N TRP A 67 -24.52 -3.61 -4.15
CA TRP A 67 -24.80 -2.64 -3.09
C TRP A 67 -24.86 -3.28 -1.70
N GLU A 68 -25.52 -4.43 -1.56
CA GLU A 68 -25.58 -5.13 -0.28
C GLU A 68 -24.20 -5.61 0.19
N GLY A 69 -23.36 -6.09 -0.74
CA GLY A 69 -21.96 -6.41 -0.46
C GLY A 69 -21.16 -5.21 0.04
N LEU A 70 -21.30 -4.05 -0.60
CA LEU A 70 -20.65 -2.80 -0.19
C LEU A 70 -21.14 -2.31 1.17
N PHE A 71 -22.44 -2.43 1.46
CA PHE A 71 -22.99 -2.10 2.77
C PHE A 71 -22.43 -3.02 3.86
N ARG A 72 -22.28 -4.32 3.58
CA ARG A 72 -21.64 -5.28 4.49
C ARG A 72 -20.17 -4.95 4.73
N ILE A 73 -19.43 -4.56 3.68
CA ILE A 73 -18.04 -4.09 3.80
C ILE A 73 -17.98 -2.85 4.69
N ARG A 74 -18.78 -1.82 4.40
CA ARG A 74 -18.85 -0.58 5.19
C ARG A 74 -19.09 -0.85 6.68
N ASN A 75 -19.97 -1.80 7.01
CA ASN A 75 -20.37 -2.03 8.40
C ASN A 75 -19.48 -3.01 9.16
N ASN A 76 -18.67 -3.82 8.47
CA ASN A 76 -17.95 -4.93 9.09
C ASN A 76 -16.43 -4.93 8.83
N ALA A 77 -15.96 -4.28 7.76
CA ALA A 77 -14.54 -4.30 7.42
C ALA A 77 -13.71 -3.63 8.51
N LYS A 78 -12.81 -4.42 9.10
CA LYS A 78 -11.73 -3.99 9.99
C LYS A 78 -10.41 -3.82 9.24
N SER A 79 -10.19 -4.63 8.20
CA SER A 79 -9.02 -4.55 7.33
C SER A 79 -9.46 -4.44 5.86
N LEU A 80 -8.81 -3.54 5.13
CA LEU A 80 -8.89 -3.45 3.68
C LEU A 80 -7.50 -3.64 3.09
N GLU A 81 -7.37 -4.60 2.18
CA GLU A 81 -6.19 -4.80 1.36
C GLU A 81 -6.57 -4.68 -0.12
N VAL A 82 -5.85 -3.81 -0.82
CA VAL A 82 -6.01 -3.57 -2.25
C VAL A 82 -4.70 -3.94 -2.94
N GLU A 83 -4.76 -4.93 -3.82
CA GLU A 83 -3.65 -5.34 -4.65
C GLU A 83 -3.93 -4.90 -6.10
N LEU A 84 -3.02 -4.12 -6.66
CA LEU A 84 -3.06 -3.58 -8.01
C LEU A 84 -1.88 -4.15 -8.79
N ASN A 85 -2.07 -5.34 -9.31
CA ASN A 85 -1.08 -6.05 -10.11
C ASN A 85 -1.64 -6.28 -11.53
N GLU A 86 -0.84 -6.02 -12.57
CA GLU A 86 -1.30 -6.17 -13.96
C GLU A 86 -1.56 -7.62 -14.38
N GLU A 87 -1.04 -8.60 -13.64
CA GLU A 87 -1.07 -10.02 -14.02
C GLU A 87 -2.49 -10.60 -14.16
N ASP A 88 -3.50 -9.92 -13.60
CA ASP A 88 -4.91 -10.28 -13.78
C ASP A 88 -5.48 -9.92 -15.17
N GLY A 89 -4.63 -9.42 -16.08
CA GLY A 89 -4.91 -9.01 -17.45
C GLY A 89 -5.20 -10.14 -18.44
N ASP A 90 -6.11 -11.07 -18.14
CA ASP A 90 -6.74 -11.87 -19.22
C ASP A 90 -7.38 -10.94 -20.28
N GLN A 91 -7.80 -9.74 -19.88
CA GLN A 91 -8.25 -8.68 -20.80
C GLN A 91 -7.11 -8.11 -21.64
N LEU A 92 -5.90 -7.95 -21.09
CA LEU A 92 -4.74 -7.50 -21.86
C LEU A 92 -4.32 -8.58 -22.85
N LYS A 93 -4.32 -9.87 -22.47
CA LYS A 93 -4.05 -10.98 -23.38
C LYS A 93 -5.01 -10.99 -24.57
N ILE A 94 -6.32 -10.87 -24.34
CA ILE A 94 -7.33 -10.76 -25.42
C ILE A 94 -7.03 -9.57 -26.34
N LEU A 95 -6.68 -8.42 -25.76
CA LEU A 95 -6.34 -7.19 -26.46
C LEU A 95 -5.04 -7.29 -27.29
N TYR A 96 -4.07 -8.10 -26.88
CA TYR A 96 -2.81 -8.34 -27.62
C TYR A 96 -2.94 -9.45 -28.68
N SER A 97 -3.80 -10.45 -28.46
CA SER A 97 -4.02 -11.54 -29.43
C SER A 97 -4.82 -11.13 -30.68
N GLN A 98 -5.51 -9.97 -30.66
CA GLN A 98 -6.25 -9.44 -31.83
C GLN A 98 -5.39 -8.56 -32.77
N GLY A 99 -4.09 -8.85 -32.89
CA GLY A 99 -3.40 -9.00 -34.19
C GLY A 99 -3.52 -7.96 -35.30
N HIS A 100 -3.90 -6.70 -35.06
CA HIS A 100 -3.93 -5.67 -36.12
C HIS A 100 -3.09 -4.47 -35.72
N GLY A 101 -1.80 -4.48 -36.10
CA GLY A 101 -0.97 -3.32 -36.50
C GLY A 101 -0.95 -2.05 -35.64
N GLY A 102 -1.55 -2.03 -34.45
CA GLY A 102 -1.69 -0.83 -33.64
C GLY A 102 -0.35 -0.43 -33.05
N GLY A 103 0.23 0.66 -33.56
CA GLY A 103 1.49 1.22 -33.07
C GLY A 103 1.49 1.54 -31.56
N ARG A 104 2.65 1.94 -31.04
CA ARG A 104 2.91 2.27 -29.61
C ARG A 104 1.80 3.10 -28.95
N PHE A 105 1.20 4.03 -29.70
CA PHE A 105 0.08 4.88 -29.27
C PHE A 105 -1.12 4.10 -28.69
N THR A 106 -1.43 2.92 -29.26
CA THR A 106 -2.57 2.09 -28.81
C THR A 106 -2.34 1.42 -27.45
N ARG A 107 -1.08 1.14 -27.07
CA ARG A 107 -0.75 0.53 -25.76
C ARG A 107 -0.89 1.53 -24.63
N TYR A 108 -0.31 2.73 -24.82
CA TYR A 108 -0.41 3.81 -23.84
C TYR A 108 -1.88 4.18 -23.58
N GLN A 109 -2.67 4.35 -24.64
CA GLN A 109 -4.09 4.68 -24.50
C GLN A 109 -4.88 3.59 -23.75
N ARG A 110 -4.69 2.31 -24.08
CA ARG A 110 -5.37 1.21 -23.37
C ARG A 110 -5.00 1.14 -21.89
N ARG A 111 -3.73 1.40 -21.57
CA ARG A 111 -3.25 1.45 -20.18
C ARG A 111 -3.84 2.63 -19.43
N HIS A 112 -3.83 3.81 -20.03
CA HIS A 112 -4.47 5.00 -19.48
C HIS A 112 -5.96 4.74 -19.23
N ASP A 113 -6.68 4.18 -20.20
CA ASP A 113 -8.10 3.83 -20.06
C ASP A 113 -8.33 2.83 -18.92
N TRP A 114 -7.43 1.85 -18.77
CA TRP A 114 -7.49 0.90 -17.66
C TRP A 114 -7.23 1.59 -16.32
N ALA A 115 -6.20 2.44 -16.21
CA ALA A 115 -5.88 3.18 -15.00
C ALA A 115 -7.05 4.09 -14.59
N VAL A 116 -7.63 4.84 -15.53
CA VAL A 116 -8.81 5.69 -15.29
C VAL A 116 -10.02 4.88 -14.81
N ARG A 117 -10.28 3.71 -15.42
CA ARG A 117 -11.37 2.82 -14.96
C ARG A 117 -11.12 2.26 -13.57
N THR A 118 -9.92 1.75 -13.32
CA THR A 118 -9.50 1.22 -12.02
C THR A 118 -9.59 2.30 -10.95
N ASP A 119 -9.13 3.51 -11.25
CA ASP A 119 -9.23 4.67 -10.37
C ASP A 119 -10.69 5.02 -10.02
N SER A 120 -11.59 5.02 -11.01
CA SER A 120 -13.02 5.23 -10.76
C SER A 120 -13.59 4.18 -9.80
N HIS A 121 -13.21 2.92 -9.94
CA HIS A 121 -13.63 1.84 -9.04
C HIS A 121 -13.03 1.99 -7.64
N LEU A 122 -11.76 2.37 -7.55
CA LEU A 122 -11.07 2.60 -6.27
C LEU A 122 -11.64 3.81 -5.54
N SER A 123 -11.93 4.91 -6.23
CA SER A 123 -12.59 6.10 -5.67
C SER A 123 -13.95 5.74 -5.05
N ARG A 124 -14.74 4.89 -5.72
CA ARG A 124 -16.01 4.37 -5.17
C ARG A 124 -15.80 3.47 -3.97
N LEU A 125 -14.81 2.57 -4.02
CA LEU A 125 -14.48 1.72 -2.88
C LEU A 125 -14.04 2.57 -1.68
N ALA A 126 -13.21 3.60 -1.91
CA ALA A 126 -12.75 4.54 -0.90
C ALA A 126 -13.91 5.29 -0.25
N SER A 127 -14.91 5.73 -1.02
CA SER A 127 -16.07 6.44 -0.46
C SER A 127 -16.96 5.54 0.41
N VAL A 128 -17.08 4.25 0.08
CA VAL A 128 -17.84 3.27 0.87
C VAL A 128 -17.08 2.89 2.13
N VAL A 129 -15.83 2.45 1.97
CA VAL A 129 -14.97 1.99 3.06
C VAL A 129 -14.65 3.14 4.00
N GLY A 130 -14.55 4.35 3.48
CA GLY A 130 -14.35 5.56 4.25
C GLY A 130 -15.48 5.90 5.23
N GLN A 131 -16.67 5.33 5.03
CA GLN A 131 -17.78 5.46 5.99
C GLN A 131 -17.73 4.38 7.08
N SER A 132 -16.77 3.45 7.03
CA SER A 132 -16.57 2.43 8.06
C SER A 132 -15.89 3.02 9.27
N ARG A 133 -16.58 2.98 10.41
CA ARG A 133 -15.98 3.30 11.72
C ARG A 133 -15.12 2.16 12.28
N LYS A 134 -15.19 0.98 11.67
CA LYS A 134 -14.48 -0.24 12.11
C LYS A 134 -13.16 -0.45 11.40
N LEU A 135 -12.90 0.24 10.29
CA LEU A 135 -11.65 0.10 9.55
C LEU A 135 -10.48 0.55 10.44
N ARG A 136 -9.49 -0.32 10.57
CA ARG A 136 -8.27 -0.13 11.36
C ARG A 136 -7.01 -0.33 10.53
N THR A 137 -7.09 -1.20 9.53
CA THR A 137 -5.96 -1.52 8.65
C THR A 137 -6.30 -1.15 7.21
N LEU A 138 -5.43 -0.37 6.58
CA LEU A 138 -5.44 -0.11 5.15
C LEU A 138 -4.11 -0.53 4.55
N ARG A 139 -4.16 -1.44 3.59
CA ARG A 139 -3.02 -1.91 2.81
C ARG A 139 -3.27 -1.70 1.33
N ILE A 140 -2.37 -1.02 0.65
CA ILE A 140 -2.42 -0.83 -0.80
C ILE A 140 -1.08 -1.26 -1.38
N LEU A 141 -1.11 -2.31 -2.18
CA LEU A 141 0.02 -2.86 -2.90
C LEU A 141 -0.19 -2.56 -4.38
N ALA A 142 0.66 -1.75 -4.98
CA ALA A 142 0.68 -1.47 -6.41
C ALA A 142 2.06 -1.84 -6.93
N THR A 143 2.15 -3.04 -7.51
CA THR A 143 3.39 -3.54 -8.08
C THR A 143 3.21 -3.74 -9.59
N PRO A 144 4.09 -3.17 -10.43
CA PRO A 144 4.03 -3.43 -11.86
C PRO A 144 4.31 -4.90 -12.13
N SER A 145 3.70 -5.47 -13.18
CA SER A 145 4.04 -6.84 -13.56
C SER A 145 5.46 -6.86 -14.12
N SER A 146 6.32 -7.68 -13.53
CA SER A 146 7.72 -7.85 -13.93
C SER A 146 7.90 -8.30 -15.39
N ARG A 147 6.85 -8.80 -16.05
CA ARG A 147 6.94 -9.45 -17.37
C ARG A 147 7.21 -8.50 -18.54
N PHE A 148 6.99 -7.19 -18.39
CA PHE A 148 6.98 -6.26 -19.54
C PHE A 148 8.19 -5.32 -19.63
N ILE A 149 9.09 -5.31 -18.64
CA ILE A 149 10.24 -4.41 -18.61
C ILE A 149 11.34 -4.82 -19.63
N TYR A 150 11.27 -6.03 -20.18
CA TYR A 150 12.41 -6.65 -20.88
C TYR A 150 12.67 -6.21 -22.32
N TYR A 151 11.73 -5.58 -23.02
CA TYR A 151 11.82 -5.56 -24.50
C TYR A 151 12.24 -4.25 -25.18
N HIS A 152 12.20 -3.07 -24.53
CA HIS A 152 12.35 -1.82 -25.31
C HIS A 152 13.18 -0.68 -24.69
N GLY A 153 13.86 -0.84 -23.55
CA GLY A 153 14.78 0.18 -23.03
C GLY A 153 14.14 1.50 -22.57
N GLU A 154 12.84 1.69 -22.80
CA GLU A 154 12.02 2.75 -22.21
C GLU A 154 11.29 2.13 -21.00
N SER A 155 11.65 2.56 -19.79
CA SER A 155 10.91 2.23 -18.57
C SER A 155 9.57 2.94 -18.63
N GLU A 156 8.58 2.31 -19.24
CA GLU A 156 7.20 2.77 -19.17
C GLU A 156 6.69 2.51 -17.74
N TYR A 157 6.86 3.50 -16.86
CA TYR A 157 6.32 3.45 -15.51
C TYR A 157 4.79 3.35 -15.58
N TYR A 158 4.22 2.54 -14.67
CA TYR A 158 2.80 2.22 -14.65
C TYR A 158 2.14 2.98 -13.51
N ASP A 159 1.19 3.84 -13.84
CA ASP A 159 0.51 4.60 -12.82
C ASP A 159 -0.87 3.97 -12.55
N PHE A 160 -0.98 3.30 -11.41
CA PHE A 160 -2.17 2.54 -11.01
C PHE A 160 -3.17 3.37 -10.22
N LEU A 161 -2.68 4.42 -9.56
CA LEU A 161 -3.38 5.10 -8.49
C LEU A 161 -3.28 6.61 -8.65
N PHE A 162 -4.42 7.29 -8.68
CA PHE A 162 -4.43 8.75 -8.75
C PHE A 162 -4.34 9.32 -7.33
N PRO A 163 -3.69 10.49 -7.15
CA PRO A 163 -3.58 11.14 -5.84
C PRO A 163 -4.92 11.33 -5.13
N ASN A 164 -5.98 11.65 -5.88
CA ASN A 164 -7.32 11.89 -5.34
C ASN A 164 -7.99 10.64 -4.79
N THR A 165 -7.73 9.47 -5.38
CA THR A 165 -8.23 8.20 -4.88
C THR A 165 -7.52 7.83 -3.57
N LEU A 166 -6.19 7.97 -3.52
CA LEU A 166 -5.43 7.74 -2.30
C LEU A 166 -5.86 8.73 -1.20
N LYS A 167 -6.05 10.00 -1.56
CA LYS A 167 -6.64 11.02 -0.67
C LYS A 167 -7.97 10.57 -0.08
N SER A 168 -8.86 10.01 -0.90
CA SER A 168 -10.18 9.56 -0.45
C SER A 168 -10.07 8.44 0.59
N PHE A 169 -9.13 7.50 0.41
CA PHE A 169 -8.84 6.49 1.42
C PHE A 169 -8.30 7.11 2.72
N LEU A 170 -7.32 8.01 2.63
CA LEU A 170 -6.66 8.61 3.80
C LEU A 170 -7.53 9.64 4.56
N LEU A 171 -8.41 10.36 3.86
CA LEU A 171 -9.33 11.33 4.49
C LEU A 171 -10.37 10.63 5.36
N SER A 172 -10.81 9.47 4.90
CA SER A 172 -11.96 8.80 5.51
C SER A 172 -11.57 7.86 6.65
N ALA A 173 -10.29 7.81 7.01
CA ALA A 173 -9.73 6.76 7.84
C ALA A 173 -9.01 7.35 9.08
N ASN A 174 -9.68 8.28 9.79
CA ASN A 174 -9.19 8.91 11.04
C ASN A 174 -9.07 7.93 12.22
N HIS A 175 -9.36 6.64 12.01
CA HIS A 175 -9.27 5.59 13.02
C HIS A 175 -8.31 4.49 12.62
N LEU A 176 -7.50 4.68 11.56
CA LEU A 176 -6.50 3.70 11.19
C LEU A 176 -5.47 3.56 12.30
N THR A 177 -5.17 2.31 12.60
CA THR A 177 -4.04 1.91 13.45
C THR A 177 -2.91 1.34 12.59
N THR A 178 -3.19 0.94 11.36
CA THR A 178 -2.17 0.39 10.44
C THR A 178 -2.38 0.94 9.04
N LEU A 179 -1.31 1.52 8.50
CA LEU A 179 -1.22 1.97 7.12
C LEU A 179 -0.02 1.31 6.46
N ASP A 180 -0.26 0.58 5.38
CA ASP A 180 0.76 -0.06 4.55
C ASP A 180 0.56 0.36 3.10
N LEU A 181 1.45 1.21 2.57
CA LEU A 181 1.42 1.64 1.18
C LEU A 181 2.70 1.19 0.50
N ASP A 182 2.58 0.21 -0.38
CA ASP A 182 3.68 -0.25 -1.23
C ASP A 182 3.36 0.06 -2.68
N LEU A 183 3.87 1.20 -3.16
CA LEU A 183 3.67 1.74 -4.49
C LEU A 183 4.96 1.67 -5.31
N SER A 184 5.79 0.66 -5.05
CA SER A 184 7.19 0.42 -5.48
C SER A 184 7.69 1.09 -6.77
N GLU A 185 6.89 1.22 -7.82
CA GLU A 185 7.28 1.93 -9.04
C GLU A 185 6.15 2.76 -9.67
N SER A 186 4.96 2.79 -9.04
CA SER A 186 3.84 3.58 -9.54
C SER A 186 4.12 5.05 -9.31
N GLU A 187 4.16 5.85 -10.38
CA GLU A 187 3.94 7.27 -10.20
C GLU A 187 2.46 7.47 -9.87
N LEU A 188 2.18 8.54 -9.14
CA LEU A 188 0.79 8.97 -8.97
C LEU A 188 0.46 9.82 -10.18
N VAL A 189 -0.55 9.42 -10.97
CA VAL A 189 -0.92 10.15 -12.20
C VAL A 189 -1.31 11.58 -11.85
N TYR A 190 -0.50 12.55 -12.27
CA TYR A 190 -0.96 13.92 -12.44
C TYR A 190 -1.42 14.05 -13.89
N LEU A 191 -2.73 14.17 -14.11
CA LEU A 191 -3.27 14.41 -15.44
C LEU A 191 -2.58 15.65 -16.02
N VAL A 192 -1.86 15.47 -17.14
CA VAL A 192 -1.02 16.49 -17.80
C VAL A 192 -1.79 17.78 -18.12
N ASN A 193 -3.12 17.70 -18.19
CA ASN A 193 -4.01 18.82 -18.49
C ASN A 193 -4.89 19.26 -17.31
N ALA A 194 -4.72 18.69 -16.12
CA ALA A 194 -5.38 19.24 -14.94
C ALA A 194 -4.77 20.63 -14.68
N PRO A 195 -5.60 21.70 -14.58
CA PRO A 195 -5.07 23.02 -14.28
C PRO A 195 -4.21 22.91 -13.02
N ARG A 196 -2.98 23.43 -13.07
CA ARG A 196 -2.01 23.50 -11.94
C ARG A 196 -2.53 24.27 -10.70
N ARG A 197 -3.83 24.52 -10.64
CA ARG A 197 -4.59 25.19 -9.57
C ARG A 197 -5.28 24.19 -8.63
N LEU A 198 -4.87 22.92 -8.59
CA LEU A 198 -5.32 21.99 -7.56
C LEU A 198 -4.38 22.08 -6.36
N ASP A 199 -4.66 23.11 -5.55
CA ASP A 199 -4.52 23.25 -4.10
C ASP A 199 -3.69 22.20 -3.36
N ASP A 200 -2.64 22.67 -2.64
CA ASP A 200 -2.07 22.32 -1.31
C ASP A 200 -2.07 20.88 -0.78
N TYR A 201 -2.66 19.93 -1.48
CA TYR A 201 -2.88 18.58 -1.01
C TYR A 201 -1.68 17.72 -1.35
N HIS A 202 -0.81 17.60 -0.38
CA HIS A 202 0.35 16.74 -0.43
C HIS A 202 0.08 15.47 0.38
N ILE A 203 0.09 14.30 -0.27
CA ILE A 203 -0.24 13.01 0.38
C ILE A 203 0.60 12.79 1.64
N CYS A 204 1.88 13.18 1.63
CA CYS A 204 2.72 13.02 2.81
C CYS A 204 2.22 13.85 4.01
N SER A 205 1.67 15.04 3.77
CA SER A 205 1.10 15.87 4.85
C SER A 205 -0.13 15.18 5.46
N ARG A 206 -0.95 14.53 4.63
CA ARG A 206 -2.08 13.76 5.13
C ARG A 206 -1.65 12.52 5.90
N ILE A 207 -0.58 11.83 5.47
CA ILE A 207 -0.03 10.70 6.23
C ILE A 207 0.53 11.19 7.58
N ALA A 208 1.21 12.34 7.61
CA ALA A 208 1.71 12.94 8.85
C ALA A 208 0.59 13.20 9.88
N GLU A 209 -0.59 13.63 9.43
CA GLU A 209 -1.76 13.80 10.30
C GLU A 209 -2.21 12.48 10.95
N LEU A 210 -2.09 11.36 10.23
CA LEU A 210 -2.49 10.03 10.70
C LEU A 210 -1.54 9.45 11.75
N LEU A 211 -0.30 9.94 11.88
CA LEU A 211 0.69 9.45 12.86
C LEU A 211 0.16 9.46 14.31
N THR A 212 -0.82 10.33 14.59
CA THR A 212 -1.45 10.45 15.91
C THR A 212 -2.38 9.29 16.26
N THR A 213 -2.84 8.57 15.24
CA THR A 213 -3.78 7.43 15.36
C THR A 213 -3.14 6.10 15.04
N LEU A 214 -2.08 6.11 14.22
CA LEU A 214 -1.38 4.91 13.77
C LEU A 214 -0.57 4.26 14.89
N GLU A 215 -0.58 2.93 14.90
CA GLU A 215 0.34 2.08 15.64
C GLU A 215 1.43 1.53 14.72
N LYS A 216 1.13 1.35 13.43
CA LYS A 216 2.04 0.82 12.40
C LYS A 216 1.96 1.64 11.13
N LEU A 217 3.12 2.01 10.60
CA LEU A 217 3.27 2.69 9.32
C LEU A 217 4.32 1.96 8.47
N ARG A 218 3.93 1.50 7.29
CA ARG A 218 4.83 0.90 6.31
C ARG A 218 4.65 1.60 4.97
N LEU A 219 5.73 2.15 4.41
CA LEU A 219 5.65 2.95 3.19
C LEU A 219 6.78 2.60 2.23
N ARG A 220 6.44 2.46 0.95
CA ARG A 220 7.36 2.51 -0.19
C ARG A 220 6.67 3.29 -1.28
N MET A 221 7.16 4.48 -1.60
CA MET A 221 6.54 5.39 -2.55
C MET A 221 7.62 6.05 -3.41
N ARG A 222 7.32 6.26 -4.70
CA ARG A 222 8.26 6.91 -5.62
C ARG A 222 8.57 8.36 -5.24
N SER A 223 7.57 9.08 -4.75
CA SER A 223 7.74 10.44 -4.26
C SER A 223 7.32 10.53 -2.79
N ILE A 224 8.25 10.94 -1.94
CA ILE A 224 8.06 11.05 -0.49
C ILE A 224 8.79 12.28 0.07
N CYS A 225 8.27 12.88 1.14
CA CYS A 225 8.89 14.01 1.81
C CYS A 225 9.24 13.66 3.27
N PRO A 226 10.33 14.20 3.83
CA PRO A 226 10.67 14.08 5.26
C PRO A 226 9.56 14.60 6.18
N GLU A 227 8.83 15.64 5.75
CA GLU A 227 7.66 16.18 6.45
C GLU A 227 6.56 15.12 6.71
N LEU A 228 6.58 13.99 6.01
CA LEU A 228 5.71 12.84 6.30
C LEU A 228 5.84 12.36 7.76
N LEU A 229 7.03 12.47 8.34
CA LEU A 229 7.35 12.03 9.70
C LEU A 229 7.27 13.15 10.73
N ARG A 230 6.97 14.38 10.30
CA ARG A 230 6.95 15.53 11.18
C ARG A 230 5.74 15.48 12.10
N VAL A 231 6.00 15.56 13.40
CA VAL A 231 4.99 15.62 14.43
C VAL A 231 4.84 17.07 14.91
N PRO A 232 3.62 17.58 15.12
CA PRO A 232 3.44 18.89 15.75
C PRO A 232 4.09 18.90 17.15
N PRO A 233 4.82 19.96 17.54
CA PRO A 233 5.67 19.96 18.74
C PRO A 233 4.91 19.72 20.05
N HIS A 234 3.61 20.01 20.09
CA HIS A 234 2.74 19.80 21.26
C HIS A 234 2.19 18.37 21.37
N LYS A 235 2.43 17.50 20.39
CA LYS A 235 1.97 16.12 20.41
C LYS A 235 3.12 15.20 20.82
N THR A 236 3.03 14.65 22.02
CA THR A 236 3.93 13.62 22.54
C THR A 236 3.12 12.37 22.88
N GLY A 237 3.81 11.26 23.13
CA GLY A 237 3.15 10.00 23.49
C GLY A 237 2.38 9.37 22.34
N LEU A 238 2.88 9.47 21.11
CA LEU A 238 2.27 8.82 19.96
C LEU A 238 2.18 7.30 20.19
N ARG A 239 1.04 6.70 19.80
CA ARG A 239 0.80 5.25 19.87
C ARG A 239 1.56 4.44 18.83
N LEU A 240 2.27 5.12 17.94
CA LEU A 240 3.09 4.54 16.90
C LEU A 240 4.16 3.65 17.53
N ARG A 241 4.25 2.40 17.07
CA ARG A 241 5.18 1.38 17.55
C ARG A 241 6.14 0.96 16.45
N GLU A 242 5.65 0.88 15.22
CA GLU A 242 6.42 0.39 14.07
C GLU A 242 6.34 1.40 12.92
N VAL A 243 7.49 1.81 12.42
CA VAL A 243 7.63 2.70 11.25
C VAL A 243 8.69 2.12 10.33
N LEU A 244 8.30 1.78 9.11
CA LEU A 244 9.18 1.25 8.07
C LEU A 244 8.99 2.08 6.81
N ILE A 245 10.06 2.72 6.35
CA ILE A 245 10.02 3.49 5.11
C ILE A 245 11.10 2.97 4.18
N ASN A 246 10.68 2.40 3.06
CA ASN A 246 11.58 1.90 2.05
C ASN A 246 11.73 2.91 0.91
N LEU A 247 12.91 3.53 0.83
CA LEU A 247 13.30 4.45 -0.23
C LEU A 247 13.86 3.71 -1.45
N SER A 248 14.10 2.40 -1.36
CA SER A 248 14.44 1.57 -2.51
C SER A 248 13.18 1.26 -3.30
N LEU A 249 13.16 1.65 -4.57
CA LEU A 249 12.09 1.32 -5.52
C LEU A 249 12.40 0.05 -6.32
N ARG A 250 13.48 -0.67 -5.95
CA ARG A 250 13.85 -1.92 -6.60
C ARG A 250 12.72 -2.94 -6.43
N THR A 251 12.16 -3.36 -7.55
CA THR A 251 11.35 -4.59 -7.65
C THR A 251 12.23 -5.73 -8.16
N HIS A 252 11.77 -6.98 -8.04
CA HIS A 252 12.48 -8.19 -8.49
C HIS A 252 12.92 -8.10 -9.96
N GLN A 253 14.08 -7.48 -10.20
CA GLN A 253 14.74 -7.44 -11.51
C GLN A 253 15.85 -8.49 -11.54
N PRO A 254 16.02 -9.21 -12.66
CA PRO A 254 17.14 -10.14 -12.82
C PRO A 254 18.47 -9.41 -12.64
N LEU A 255 19.43 -10.07 -11.98
CA LEU A 255 20.75 -9.54 -11.57
C LEU A 255 21.49 -8.72 -12.65
N MET A 256 21.27 -9.04 -13.93
CA MET A 256 21.88 -8.33 -15.08
C MET A 256 21.46 -6.85 -15.22
N LEU A 257 20.22 -6.48 -14.88
CA LEU A 257 19.71 -5.11 -15.07
C LEU A 257 19.89 -4.22 -13.83
N VAL A 258 20.04 -4.85 -12.67
CA VAL A 258 20.13 -4.22 -11.35
C VAL A 258 21.24 -3.15 -11.28
N LEU A 259 22.37 -3.39 -11.96
CA LEU A 259 23.51 -2.48 -11.94
C LEU A 259 23.25 -1.13 -12.63
N LEU A 260 22.18 -1.01 -13.43
CA LEU A 260 21.87 0.18 -14.23
C LEU A 260 20.57 0.89 -13.85
N THR A 261 19.69 0.25 -13.07
CA THR A 261 18.29 0.71 -12.87
C THR A 261 17.88 0.91 -11.41
N ALA A 262 18.82 0.75 -10.47
CA ALA A 262 18.66 1.04 -9.06
C ALA A 262 17.94 2.40 -8.85
N SER A 263 16.64 2.33 -8.55
CA SER A 263 15.78 3.49 -8.44
C SER A 263 15.50 3.78 -6.98
N HIS A 264 15.57 5.06 -6.62
CA HIS A 264 15.24 5.54 -5.29
C HIS A 264 14.03 6.46 -5.32
N ALA A 265 13.36 6.55 -4.19
CA ALA A 265 12.37 7.59 -3.96
C ALA A 265 12.99 8.99 -4.13
N CYS A 266 12.19 9.94 -4.60
CA CYS A 266 12.56 11.34 -4.76
C CYS A 266 11.67 12.26 -3.91
N HIS A 267 12.09 13.51 -3.71
CA HIS A 267 11.24 14.52 -3.08
C HIS A 267 10.06 14.87 -3.96
N CYS A 268 8.85 14.95 -3.39
CA CYS A 268 7.63 15.30 -4.15
C CYS A 268 7.67 16.68 -4.81
N LYS A 269 8.49 17.62 -4.32
CA LYS A 269 8.60 18.99 -4.88
C LYS A 269 9.77 19.20 -5.85
N HIS A 270 10.68 18.23 -5.97
CA HIS A 270 11.91 18.38 -6.75
C HIS A 270 11.92 17.40 -7.92
N PHE A 271 11.20 17.76 -8.98
CA PHE A 271 11.31 17.09 -10.27
C PHE A 271 12.11 17.96 -11.26
N PRO A 272 13.21 17.48 -11.85
CA PRO A 272 14.12 16.42 -11.40
C PRO A 272 15.48 17.00 -10.95
N ARG A 273 16.29 16.24 -10.18
CA ARG A 273 17.78 16.35 -10.07
C ARG A 273 18.44 16.89 -8.79
N THR A 274 17.78 17.17 -7.68
CA THR A 274 18.50 17.32 -6.38
C THR A 274 18.50 15.99 -5.61
N GLY A 275 19.70 15.52 -5.24
CA GLY A 275 20.04 14.11 -5.13
C GLY A 275 19.37 13.33 -3.99
N ASN A 276 19.09 12.06 -4.28
CA ASN A 276 18.51 11.05 -3.36
C ASN A 276 19.22 10.97 -2.00
N ARG A 277 20.51 11.33 -1.95
CA ARG A 277 21.29 11.38 -0.72
C ARG A 277 20.72 12.36 0.31
N LEU A 278 20.30 13.56 -0.13
CA LEU A 278 19.69 14.56 0.76
C LEU A 278 18.37 14.03 1.32
N LEU A 279 17.53 13.43 0.47
CA LEU A 279 16.27 12.83 0.93
C LEU A 279 16.53 11.76 1.99
N LYS A 280 17.49 10.86 1.77
CA LYS A 280 17.83 9.81 2.74
C LYS A 280 18.24 10.40 4.08
N GLU A 281 19.21 11.32 4.07
CA GLU A 281 19.73 11.95 5.30
C GLU A 281 18.61 12.72 6.04
N ASP A 282 17.75 13.44 5.32
CA ASP A 282 16.61 14.16 5.90
C ASP A 282 15.56 13.20 6.50
N MET A 283 15.26 12.09 5.82
CA MET A 283 14.33 11.06 6.29
C MET A 283 14.88 10.37 7.55
N GLU A 284 16.18 10.06 7.60
CA GLU A 284 16.85 9.48 8.77
C GLU A 284 16.78 10.43 9.97
N LYS A 285 17.09 11.72 9.75
CA LYS A 285 16.98 12.75 10.78
C LYS A 285 15.56 12.90 11.31
N GLN A 286 14.57 12.98 10.42
CA GLN A 286 13.15 13.08 10.82
C GLN A 286 12.65 11.82 11.52
N ALA A 287 13.14 10.64 11.15
CA ALA A 287 12.82 9.40 11.86
C ALA A 287 13.37 9.39 13.29
N GLN A 288 14.58 9.91 13.52
CA GLN A 288 15.12 10.06 14.88
C GLN A 288 14.30 11.05 15.71
N GLU A 289 13.91 12.18 15.12
CA GLU A 289 13.02 13.15 15.78
C GLU A 289 11.69 12.51 16.16
N LEU A 290 11.05 11.77 15.24
CA LEU A 290 9.81 11.04 15.48
C LEU A 290 9.90 10.07 16.67
N VAL A 291 11.01 9.34 16.84
CA VAL A 291 11.21 8.41 17.97
C VAL A 291 11.03 9.13 19.31
N THR A 292 11.48 10.38 19.43
CA THR A 292 11.34 11.17 20.67
C THR A 292 9.89 11.51 21.04
N HIS A 293 8.98 11.48 20.05
CA HIS A 293 7.55 11.73 20.24
C HIS A 293 6.74 10.45 20.52
N MET A 294 7.33 9.26 20.33
CA MET A 294 6.65 7.97 20.48
C MET A 294 6.61 7.50 21.94
N ALA A 295 5.48 6.95 22.39
CA ALA A 295 5.33 6.48 23.76
C ALA A 295 6.10 5.18 24.04
N ALA A 296 6.12 4.26 23.06
CA ALA A 296 6.73 2.93 23.19
C ALA A 296 7.18 2.41 21.82
N PRO A 297 8.22 3.02 21.21
CA PRO A 297 8.73 2.59 19.91
C PRO A 297 9.28 1.16 20.00
N LYS A 298 8.93 0.33 19.02
CA LYS A 298 9.46 -1.03 18.84
C LYS A 298 10.43 -1.13 17.67
N MET A 299 10.15 -0.43 16.58
CA MET A 299 10.98 -0.44 15.38
C MET A 299 10.73 0.82 14.56
N VAL A 300 11.79 1.57 14.25
CA VAL A 300 11.72 2.74 13.36
C VAL A 300 12.90 2.67 12.41
N ARG A 301 12.64 2.37 11.13
CA ARG A 301 13.68 2.13 10.13
C ARG A 301 13.45 2.85 8.80
N ILE A 302 14.54 3.39 8.26
CA ILE A 302 14.62 3.92 6.90
C ILE A 302 15.46 2.95 6.07
N LEU A 303 14.85 2.31 5.08
CA LEU A 303 15.49 1.32 4.22
C LEU A 303 15.94 1.98 2.90
N SER A 304 17.12 1.62 2.45
CA SER A 304 17.69 2.04 1.16
C SER A 304 18.68 0.99 0.68
N HIS A 305 18.82 0.78 -0.63
CA HIS A 305 19.93 -0.02 -1.15
C HIS A 305 21.17 0.85 -1.34
N GLU A 306 22.35 0.25 -1.29
CA GLU A 306 23.58 0.91 -1.73
C GLU A 306 23.89 0.60 -3.18
N THR A 307 24.09 1.65 -3.97
CA THR A 307 24.65 1.53 -5.32
C THR A 307 26.18 1.42 -5.25
N PRO A 308 26.82 0.52 -6.00
CA PRO A 308 26.24 -0.45 -6.96
C PRO A 308 25.97 -1.83 -6.36
N ALA A 309 26.43 -2.10 -5.13
CA ALA A 309 26.44 -3.43 -4.51
C ALA A 309 25.04 -4.04 -4.31
N SER A 310 23.98 -3.25 -4.46
CA SER A 310 22.59 -3.69 -4.44
C SER A 310 22.18 -4.38 -3.13
N LYS A 311 22.96 -4.14 -2.07
CA LYS A 311 22.65 -4.63 -0.73
C LYS A 311 21.70 -3.66 -0.05
N MET A 312 20.65 -4.21 0.55
CA MET A 312 19.69 -3.44 1.33
C MET A 312 20.27 -3.10 2.70
N ARG A 313 20.20 -1.82 3.07
CA ARG A 313 20.55 -1.30 4.40
C ARG A 313 19.33 -0.67 5.04
N ALA A 314 19.18 -0.89 6.34
CA ALA A 314 18.21 -0.20 7.17
C ALA A 314 18.94 0.69 8.18
N PHE A 315 18.61 1.97 8.20
CA PHE A 315 18.97 2.85 9.31
C PHE A 315 17.96 2.66 10.43
N ASP A 316 18.41 2.23 11.61
CA ASP A 316 17.60 2.10 12.81
C ASP A 316 17.63 3.41 13.61
N ALA A 317 16.52 4.15 13.57
CA ALA A 317 16.43 5.47 14.18
C ALA A 317 16.44 5.43 15.71
N MET A 318 16.13 4.28 16.34
CA MET A 318 16.16 4.15 17.79
C MET A 318 17.60 4.05 18.31
N THR A 319 18.48 3.43 17.54
CA THR A 319 19.89 3.22 17.92
C THR A 319 20.87 4.16 17.20
N GLY A 320 20.45 4.78 16.09
CA GLY A 320 21.30 5.59 15.22
C GLY A 320 22.32 4.76 14.43
N LYS A 321 22.10 3.46 14.28
CA LYS A 321 23.02 2.53 13.59
C LYS A 321 22.43 2.01 12.28
N TYR A 322 23.30 1.60 11.38
CA TYR A 322 22.90 0.90 10.15
C TYR A 322 22.94 -0.61 10.36
N ILE A 323 22.00 -1.29 9.71
CA ILE A 323 21.80 -2.73 9.74
C ILE A 323 21.80 -3.22 8.28
N MET A 324 22.55 -4.27 7.99
CA MET A 324 22.46 -5.01 6.73
C MET A 324 21.25 -5.94 6.77
N LEU A 325 20.40 -5.86 5.75
CA LEU A 325 19.33 -6.82 5.55
C LEU A 325 19.82 -7.94 4.62
N GLY A 326 19.16 -9.10 4.69
CA GLY A 326 19.45 -10.24 3.83
C GLY A 326 19.20 -9.92 2.34
N GLU A 327 19.72 -10.77 1.46
CA GLU A 327 19.52 -10.60 0.01
C GLU A 327 18.06 -10.82 -0.42
N ASP A 328 17.29 -11.62 0.33
CA ASP A 328 15.90 -11.98 0.03
C ASP A 328 14.86 -10.98 0.59
N THR A 329 15.30 -9.94 1.29
CA THR A 329 14.43 -9.04 2.09
C THR A 329 13.59 -8.06 1.24
N GLU A 330 13.71 -8.08 -0.09
CA GLU A 330 13.21 -7.01 -0.97
C GLU A 330 11.67 -6.89 -1.02
N CYS A 331 10.93 -7.99 -0.86
CA CYS A 331 9.49 -7.99 -1.12
C CYS A 331 8.61 -7.89 0.12
N GLN A 332 8.96 -8.52 1.25
CA GLN A 332 8.10 -8.49 2.43
C GLN A 332 8.84 -8.39 3.77
N GLY A 333 10.09 -8.82 3.86
CA GLY A 333 10.86 -8.87 5.11
C GLY A 333 11.45 -7.56 5.63
N TRP A 334 10.88 -6.38 5.35
CA TRP A 334 11.48 -5.09 5.77
C TRP A 334 11.69 -4.96 7.30
N ASP A 335 11.02 -5.82 8.07
CA ASP A 335 11.10 -6.00 9.51
C ASP A 335 12.10 -7.07 9.98
N GLU A 336 12.85 -7.70 9.07
CA GLU A 336 13.89 -8.69 9.41
C GLU A 336 14.96 -8.08 10.33
N PRO A 337 15.47 -8.82 11.33
CA PRO A 337 16.36 -8.26 12.36
C PRO A 337 17.66 -7.71 11.78
N GLY A 338 18.24 -8.37 10.76
CA GLY A 338 19.48 -7.99 10.07
C GLY A 338 20.74 -8.04 10.95
N GLU A 339 21.88 -7.68 10.37
CA GLU A 339 23.20 -7.64 11.05
C GLU A 339 23.70 -6.19 11.21
N VAL A 340 24.16 -5.82 12.41
CA VAL A 340 24.64 -4.45 12.68
C VAL A 340 25.95 -4.19 11.96
N ILE A 341 26.04 -3.07 11.23
CA ILE A 341 27.28 -2.62 10.61
C ILE A 341 28.09 -1.87 11.67
N GLU A 342 29.17 -2.48 12.16
CA GLU A 342 30.15 -1.76 12.96
C GLU A 342 30.78 -0.65 12.12
N LYS A 343 30.86 0.57 12.66
CA LYS A 343 31.62 1.66 12.04
C LYS A 343 33.12 1.35 12.14
N GLY A 344 33.58 0.39 11.33
CA GLY A 344 34.98 0.08 11.10
C GLY A 344 35.43 0.69 9.79
N SER A 345 36.20 1.77 9.87
CA SER A 345 37.14 2.21 8.82
C SER A 345 36.55 2.46 7.43
N SER A 346 35.75 3.53 7.27
CA SER A 346 35.59 4.15 5.95
C SER A 346 36.88 4.92 5.60
N ASN A 347 37.71 4.32 4.74
CA ASN A 347 38.71 5.01 3.93
C ASN A 347 38.05 5.81 2.79
#